data_AF-A0A954LDX7-F1
#
_entry.id   AF-A0A954LDX7-F1
#
_cell.length_a   1.000
_cell.length_b   1.000
_cell.length_c   1.000
_cell.angle_alpha   90.00
_cell.angle_beta   90.00
_cell.angle_gamma   90.00
#
_symmetry.space_group_name_H-M   'P 1'
#
loop_
_entity.id
_entity.type
_entity.pdbx_description
1 polymer ?
#
loop_
_entity_poly.entity_id
_entity_poly.type
_entity_poly.pdbx_seq_one_letter_code
_entity_poly.pdbx_strand_id
1 'polypeptide(L)'
;MTTMTSDEQSSERTRTITDLLQACRNGQTGAQNDLVLRVLGELRRLAAAMINRRANDLLLHTSSLVSEAWIRLVTPDGQLLFENRRHFFGAAAKAMRCIIVDTVRRNSAERHGGQMKRQPMADFNMDD
;
A
#
# COMPACT_ATOMS: atom_id res chain seq x y z
N MET A 1 6.26 32.97 31.18
CA MET A 1 6.33 31.74 31.98
C MET A 1 5.09 30.92 31.63
N THR A 2 5.17 30.08 30.59
CA THR A 2 4.04 29.29 30.07
C THR A 2 4.56 27.94 29.59
N THR A 3 4.86 27.05 30.54
CA THR A 3 5.15 25.64 30.27
C THR A 3 3.83 24.87 30.36
N MET A 4 3.11 24.72 29.25
CA MET A 4 1.81 24.02 29.26
C MET A 4 1.47 23.24 27.97
N THR A 5 2.45 22.86 27.15
CA THR A 5 2.21 22.12 25.88
C THR A 5 2.91 20.75 25.81
N SER A 6 3.61 20.33 26.86
CA SER A 6 4.42 19.10 26.80
C SER A 6 3.70 17.83 27.27
N ASP A 7 2.67 17.93 28.12
CA ASP A 7 1.94 16.75 28.64
C ASP A 7 0.80 16.27 27.73
N GLU A 8 0.11 17.18 27.04
CA GLU A 8 -1.05 16.81 26.21
C GLU A 8 -0.65 15.93 25.01
N GLN A 9 0.53 16.21 24.41
CA GLN A 9 1.10 15.48 23.26
C GLN A 9 1.52 14.03 23.59
N SER A 10 1.80 13.71 24.87
CA SER A 10 2.24 12.35 25.24
C SER A 10 1.07 11.36 25.33
N SER A 11 -0.15 11.84 25.63
CA SER A 11 -1.36 11.01 25.74
C SER A 11 -1.99 10.69 24.37
N GLU A 12 -1.74 11.53 23.36
CA GLU A 12 -2.25 11.31 21.99
C GLU A 12 -1.52 10.19 21.26
N ARG A 13 -0.20 10.04 21.50
CA ARG A 13 0.63 8.99 20.86
C ARG A 13 0.22 7.57 21.26
N THR A 14 -0.44 7.39 22.41
CA THR A 14 -0.86 6.08 22.91
C THR A 14 -2.27 5.67 22.53
N ARG A 15 -3.09 6.58 21.94
CA ARG A 15 -4.46 6.24 21.53
C ARG A 15 -4.48 5.04 20.58
N THR A 16 -5.42 4.14 20.78
CA THR A 16 -5.62 3.00 19.88
C THR A 16 -6.31 3.47 18.59
N ILE A 17 -6.22 2.70 17.51
CA ILE A 17 -6.90 3.00 16.24
C ILE A 17 -8.41 3.17 16.45
N THR A 18 -8.98 2.39 17.38
CA THR A 18 -10.41 2.47 17.72
C THR A 18 -10.74 3.80 18.39
N ASP A 19 -9.89 4.27 19.32
CA ASP A 19 -10.07 5.57 19.99
C ASP A 19 -9.93 6.72 19.00
N LEU A 20 -8.99 6.62 18.06
CA LEU A 20 -8.79 7.62 17.00
C LEU A 20 -9.97 7.67 16.02
N LEU A 21 -10.59 6.53 15.70
CA LEU A 21 -11.82 6.49 14.90
C LEU A 21 -12.98 7.17 15.63
N GLN A 22 -13.13 6.92 16.94
CA GLN A 22 -14.14 7.58 17.75
C GLN A 22 -13.89 9.09 17.88
N ALA A 23 -12.64 9.49 18.07
CA ALA A 23 -12.20 10.88 18.08
C ALA A 23 -12.51 11.61 16.76
N CYS A 24 -12.30 10.95 15.62
CA CYS A 24 -12.67 11.46 14.30
C CYS A 24 -14.19 11.65 14.18
N ARG A 25 -14.99 10.67 14.63
CA ARG A 25 -16.47 10.78 14.62
C ARG A 25 -16.98 11.91 15.50
N ASN A 26 -16.26 12.21 16.59
CA ASN A 26 -16.58 13.31 17.50
C ASN A 26 -16.06 14.67 17.00
N GLY A 27 -15.43 14.73 15.82
CA GLY A 27 -14.93 15.98 15.24
C GLY A 27 -13.71 16.56 15.94
N GLN A 28 -12.94 15.76 16.69
CA GLN A 28 -11.72 16.24 17.34
C GLN A 28 -10.66 16.65 16.31
N THR A 29 -10.24 17.91 16.36
CA THR A 29 -9.19 18.45 15.50
C THR A 29 -7.89 17.67 15.70
N GLY A 30 -7.28 17.21 14.60
CA GLY A 30 -6.03 16.44 14.63
C GLY A 30 -6.22 14.91 14.73
N ALA A 31 -7.38 14.42 15.20
CA ALA A 31 -7.63 12.98 15.31
C ALA A 31 -7.52 12.23 13.97
N GLN A 32 -7.91 12.88 12.88
CA GLN A 32 -7.81 12.31 11.54
C GLN A 32 -6.36 12.18 11.08
N ASN A 33 -5.52 13.15 11.38
CA ASN A 33 -4.09 13.10 11.04
C ASN A 33 -3.39 11.98 11.83
N ASP A 34 -3.68 11.86 13.13
CA ASP A 34 -3.13 10.81 13.99
C ASP A 34 -3.58 9.41 13.55
N LEU A 35 -4.85 9.27 13.16
CA LEU A 35 -5.39 8.03 12.61
C LEU A 35 -4.64 7.63 11.34
N VAL A 36 -4.44 8.57 10.41
CA VAL A 36 -3.72 8.35 9.14
C VAL A 36 -2.27 7.94 9.41
N LEU A 37 -1.55 8.65 10.28
CA LEU A 37 -0.15 8.34 10.61
C LEU A 37 -0.02 6.94 11.23
N ARG A 38 -0.93 6.58 12.14
CA ARG A 38 -0.92 5.26 12.79
C ARG A 38 -1.21 4.15 11.78
N VAL A 39 -2.21 4.37 10.93
CA VAL A 39 -2.61 3.47 9.85
C VAL A 39 -1.46 3.25 8.87
N LEU A 40 -0.79 4.31 8.43
CA LEU A 40 0.36 4.22 7.51
C LEU A 40 1.52 3.44 8.13
N GLY A 41 1.77 3.59 9.43
CA GLY A 41 2.76 2.80 10.16
C GLY A 41 2.47 1.30 10.13
N GLU A 42 1.22 0.91 10.39
CA GLU A 42 0.78 -0.49 10.32
C GLU A 42 0.83 -1.03 8.89
N LEU A 43 0.43 -0.22 7.89
CA LEU A 43 0.54 -0.58 6.47
C LEU A 43 1.98 -0.85 6.06
N ARG A 44 2.93 -0.01 6.48
CA ARG A 44 4.37 -0.22 6.22
C ARG A 44 4.87 -1.53 6.81
N ARG A 45 4.46 -1.83 8.05
CA ARG A 45 4.82 -3.09 8.72
C ARG A 45 4.25 -4.31 7.99
N LEU A 46 2.98 -4.25 7.57
CA LEU A 46 2.34 -5.31 6.80
C LEU A 46 3.00 -5.50 5.43
N ALA A 47 3.26 -4.40 4.71
CA ALA A 47 3.93 -4.42 3.42
C ALA A 47 5.33 -5.04 3.51
N ALA A 48 6.12 -4.64 4.50
CA ALA A 48 7.46 -5.21 4.74
C ALA A 48 7.38 -6.72 5.02
N ALA A 49 6.45 -7.16 5.87
CA ALA A 49 6.25 -8.58 6.15
C ALA A 49 5.81 -9.38 4.91
N MET A 50 4.97 -8.79 4.04
CA MET A 50 4.53 -9.43 2.80
C MET A 50 5.64 -9.54 1.76
N ILE A 51 6.46 -8.50 1.61
CA ILE A 51 7.61 -8.49 0.70
C ILE A 51 8.68 -9.48 1.19
N ASN A 52 9.03 -9.46 2.48
CA ASN A 52 10.03 -10.38 3.05
C ASN A 52 9.63 -11.86 2.90
N ARG A 53 8.34 -12.18 2.91
CA ARG A 53 7.84 -13.55 2.66
C ARG A 53 7.93 -13.98 1.20
N ARG A 54 8.15 -13.05 0.27
CA ARG A 54 8.06 -13.28 -1.18
C ARG A 54 9.30 -12.86 -1.97
N ALA A 55 10.29 -12.19 -1.39
CA ALA A 55 11.37 -11.54 -2.14
C ALA A 55 12.78 -12.00 -1.76
N ASN A 56 13.39 -12.76 -2.67
CA ASN A 56 14.75 -12.49 -3.17
C ASN A 56 14.75 -11.93 -4.61
N ASP A 57 13.65 -12.08 -5.38
CA ASP A 57 13.59 -11.77 -6.83
C ASP A 57 12.62 -10.62 -7.21
N LEU A 58 12.06 -9.90 -6.24
CA LEU A 58 11.07 -8.84 -6.50
C LEU A 58 11.72 -7.45 -6.42
N LEU A 59 11.72 -6.69 -7.52
CA LEU A 59 12.09 -5.26 -7.55
C LEU A 59 10.99 -4.36 -6.95
N LEU A 60 10.26 -4.84 -5.94
CA LEU A 60 9.14 -4.11 -5.34
C LEU A 60 9.58 -3.50 -4.00
N HIS A 61 9.56 -2.17 -3.94
CA HIS A 61 9.91 -1.45 -2.72
C HIS A 61 8.68 -1.27 -1.80
N THR A 62 8.90 -1.41 -0.49
CA THR A 62 7.85 -1.27 0.54
C THR A 62 7.12 0.08 0.46
N SER A 63 7.84 1.17 0.18
CA SER A 63 7.25 2.50 0.06
C SER A 63 6.27 2.59 -1.11
N SER A 64 6.64 2.01 -2.27
CA SER A 64 5.81 2.02 -3.47
C SER A 64 4.52 1.21 -3.25
N LEU A 65 4.63 0.04 -2.63
CA LEU A 65 3.48 -0.80 -2.30
C LEU A 65 2.50 -0.09 -1.36
N VAL A 66 3.01 0.62 -0.35
CA VAL A 66 2.18 1.36 0.60
C VAL A 66 1.49 2.56 -0.05
N SER A 67 2.22 3.36 -0.82
CA SER A 67 1.66 4.54 -1.50
C SER A 67 0.58 4.14 -2.50
N GLU A 68 0.80 3.08 -3.29
CA GLU A 68 -0.20 2.60 -4.25
C GLU A 68 -1.41 1.97 -3.55
N ALA A 69 -1.20 1.19 -2.49
CA ALA A 69 -2.30 0.67 -1.69
C ALA A 69 -3.13 1.80 -1.06
N TRP A 70 -2.48 2.86 -0.56
CA TRP A 70 -3.14 4.04 -0.02
C TRP A 70 -4.04 4.73 -1.05
N ILE A 71 -3.53 4.94 -2.27
CA ILE A 71 -4.32 5.52 -3.37
C ILE A 71 -5.54 4.66 -3.69
N ARG A 72 -5.42 3.33 -3.65
CA ARG A 72 -6.57 2.42 -3.88
C ARG A 72 -7.56 2.40 -2.71
N LEU A 73 -7.17 2.85 -1.52
CA LEU A 73 -8.00 2.86 -0.31
C LEU A 73 -8.76 4.17 -0.11
N VAL A 74 -8.21 5.28 -0.62
CA VAL A 74 -8.84 6.60 -0.55
C VAL A 74 -9.71 6.79 -1.78
N THR A 75 -10.96 7.24 -1.60
CA THR A 75 -11.81 7.58 -2.75
C THR A 75 -11.26 8.77 -3.53
N PRO A 76 -11.69 8.96 -4.79
CA PRO A 76 -11.40 10.18 -5.54
C PRO A 76 -11.73 11.46 -4.76
N ASP A 77 -12.73 11.41 -3.89
CA ASP A 77 -13.19 12.53 -3.06
C ASP A 77 -12.35 12.75 -1.78
N GLY A 78 -11.25 12.00 -1.61
CA GLY A 78 -10.38 12.11 -0.43
C GLY A 78 -10.98 11.55 0.86
N GLN A 79 -12.14 10.89 0.78
CA GLN A 79 -12.82 10.33 1.94
C GLN A 79 -12.30 8.94 2.30
N LEU A 80 -12.12 8.72 3.59
CA LEU A 80 -11.75 7.44 4.16
C LEU A 80 -13.01 6.59 4.29
N LEU A 81 -13.27 5.66 3.34
CA LEU A 81 -14.47 4.81 3.30
C LEU A 81 -14.55 3.71 4.37
N PHE A 82 -13.65 3.68 5.34
CA PHE A 82 -13.58 2.56 6.27
C PHE A 82 -14.37 2.82 7.56
N GLU A 83 -15.46 2.07 7.69
CA GLU A 83 -16.34 2.07 8.86
C GLU A 83 -15.65 1.55 10.14
N ASN A 84 -14.68 0.63 10.00
CA ASN A 84 -13.96 0.06 11.12
C ASN A 84 -12.55 -0.42 10.75
N ARG A 85 -11.71 -0.59 11.79
CA ARG A 85 -10.33 -1.07 11.70
C ARG A 85 -10.19 -2.34 10.86
N ARG A 86 -11.09 -3.31 11.04
CA ARG A 86 -11.02 -4.62 10.39
C ARG A 86 -11.29 -4.50 8.88
N HIS A 87 -12.29 -3.70 8.50
CA HIS A 87 -12.62 -3.43 7.11
C HIS A 87 -11.45 -2.75 6.40
N PHE A 88 -10.85 -1.75 7.06
CA PHE A 88 -9.67 -1.05 6.53
C PHE A 88 -8.49 -2.00 6.29
N PHE A 89 -8.05 -2.74 7.31
CA PHE A 89 -6.90 -3.64 7.18
C PHE A 89 -7.17 -4.78 6.19
N GLY A 90 -8.41 -5.26 6.10
CA GLY A 90 -8.82 -6.25 5.11
C GLY A 90 -8.71 -5.73 3.68
N ALA A 91 -9.24 -4.52 3.43
CA ALA A 91 -9.13 -3.85 2.14
C ALA A 91 -7.66 -3.57 1.76
N ALA A 92 -6.87 -3.07 2.72
CA ALA A 92 -5.46 -2.76 2.51
C ALA A 92 -4.64 -4.01 2.19
N ALA A 93 -4.85 -5.09 2.94
CA ALA A 93 -4.19 -6.37 2.70
C ALA A 93 -4.58 -6.95 1.33
N LYS A 94 -5.85 -6.84 0.94
CA LYS A 94 -6.33 -7.27 -0.39
C LYS A 94 -5.66 -6.47 -1.50
N ALA A 95 -5.64 -5.14 -1.40
CA ALA A 95 -5.00 -4.26 -2.38
C ALA A 95 -3.50 -4.54 -2.52
N MET A 96 -2.77 -4.64 -1.40
CA MET A 96 -1.34 -4.96 -1.40
C MET A 96 -1.07 -6.33 -2.03
N ARG A 97 -1.90 -7.34 -1.73
CA ARG A 97 -1.74 -8.67 -2.32
C ARG A 97 -1.95 -8.66 -3.83
N CYS A 98 -2.93 -7.91 -4.34
CA CYS A 98 -3.12 -7.74 -5.78
C CYS A 98 -1.88 -7.08 -6.43
N ILE A 99 -1.39 -5.97 -5.87
CA ILE A 99 -0.20 -5.26 -6.40
C ILE A 99 1.02 -6.18 -6.46
N ILE A 100 1.27 -6.95 -5.39
CA ILE A 100 2.38 -7.91 -5.36
C ILE A 100 2.20 -8.99 -6.44
N VAL A 101 1.00 -9.56 -6.58
CA VAL A 101 0.72 -10.60 -7.58
C VAL A 101 0.90 -10.06 -9.00
N ASP A 102 0.41 -8.85 -9.27
CA ASP A 102 0.56 -8.19 -10.58
C ASP A 102 2.03 -7.93 -10.90
N THR A 103 2.82 -7.52 -9.90
CA THR A 103 4.27 -7.30 -10.05
C THR A 103 5.00 -8.62 -10.36
N VAL A 104 4.70 -9.70 -9.64
CA VAL A 104 5.27 -11.03 -9.89
C VAL A 104 4.87 -11.54 -11.29
N ARG A 105 3.60 -11.36 -11.67
CA ARG A 105 3.07 -11.79 -12.97
C ARG A 105 3.74 -11.04 -14.12
N ARG A 106 3.93 -9.72 -13.98
CA ARG A 106 4.65 -8.89 -14.98
C ARG A 106 6.11 -9.32 -15.12
N ASN A 107 6.84 -9.50 -14.02
CA ASN A 107 8.23 -9.95 -14.05
C ASN A 107 8.36 -11.35 -14.69
N SER A 108 7.42 -12.25 -14.41
CA SER A 108 7.39 -13.57 -15.04
C SER A 108 7.13 -13.48 -16.55
N ALA A 109 6.23 -12.60 -17.01
CA ALA A 109 5.96 -12.40 -18.42
C ALA A 109 7.17 -11.80 -19.17
N GLU A 110 7.87 -10.83 -18.58
CA GLU A 110 9.10 -10.26 -19.14
C GLU A 110 10.21 -11.32 -19.27
N ARG A 111 10.34 -12.21 -18.27
CA ARG A 111 11.32 -13.32 -18.28
C ARG A 111 11.01 -14.40 -19.31
N HIS A 112 9.76 -14.58 -19.73
CA HIS A 112 9.37 -15.58 -20.74
C HIS A 112 9.07 -14.99 -22.13
N GLY A 113 9.04 -13.66 -22.28
CA GLY A 113 8.62 -12.99 -23.52
C GLY A 113 9.62 -11.98 -24.10
N GLY A 114 10.68 -11.60 -23.37
CA GLY A 114 11.67 -10.64 -23.85
C GLY A 114 12.61 -11.15 -24.97
N GLN A 115 12.51 -12.42 -25.36
CA GLN A 115 13.37 -13.05 -26.37
C GLN A 115 12.63 -13.51 -27.63
N MET A 116 11.37 -13.10 -27.85
CA MET A 116 10.83 -13.15 -29.21
C MET A 116 11.47 -12.02 -30.05
N LYS A 117 12.76 -12.19 -30.40
CA LYS A 117 13.28 -11.59 -31.62
C LYS A 117 12.39 -12.14 -32.73
N ARG A 118 11.56 -11.28 -33.32
CA ARG A 118 10.98 -11.57 -34.64
C ARG A 118 12.16 -11.80 -35.57
N GLN A 119 12.53 -13.06 -35.81
CA GLN A 119 13.34 -13.36 -36.97
C GLN A 119 12.48 -12.99 -38.17
N PRO A 120 12.91 -12.06 -39.02
CA PRO A 120 12.27 -11.92 -40.32
C PRO A 120 12.39 -13.29 -40.98
N MET A 121 11.25 -13.84 -41.35
CA MET A 121 11.14 -15.07 -42.11
C MET A 121 11.91 -14.83 -43.41
N ALA A 122 13.14 -15.34 -43.46
CA ALA A 122 13.96 -15.24 -44.65
C ALA A 122 13.30 -16.08 -45.73
N ASP A 123 12.70 -15.37 -46.68
CA ASP A 123 12.59 -15.68 -48.09
C ASP A 123 12.36 -17.16 -48.43
N PHE A 124 11.09 -17.53 -48.58
CA PHE A 124 10.72 -18.70 -49.37
C PHE A 124 10.82 -18.30 -50.85
N ASN A 125 12.04 -18.28 -51.38
CA ASN A 125 12.25 -18.25 -52.83
C ASN A 125 11.98 -19.68 -53.34
N MET A 126 10.77 -19.89 -53.88
CA MET A 126 10.37 -21.12 -54.55
C MET A 126 10.56 -20.91 -56.05
N ASP A 127 11.78 -21.19 -56.51
CA ASP A 127 12.03 -21.46 -57.92
C ASP A 127 11.74 -22.95 -58.18
N ASP A 128 10.65 -23.23 -58.90
CA ASP A 128 10.55 -24.34 -59.87
C ASP A 128 9.50 -23.98 -60.95
#